data_AF-A0A1J0PC24-F1
#
_entry.id   AF-A0A1J0PC24-F1
#
_cell.length_a   1.000
_cell.length_b   1.000
_cell.length_c   1.000
_cell.angle_alpha   90.00
_cell.angle_beta   90.00
_cell.angle_gamma   90.00
#
_symmetry.space_group_name_H-M   'P 1'
#
loop_
_entity.id
_entity.type
_entity.pdbx_description
1 polymer ?
#
loop_
_entity_poly.entity_id
_entity_poly.type
_entity_poly.pdbx_seq_one_letter_code
_entity_poly.pdbx_strand_id
1 'polypeptide(L)'
;MSSPSVSTTGSINGKLRLATVWLAGCSGCHMSFLDLDEWLIELADCMDMVFSPVASDSKEYPQDVDLCLVEGGVANSDNLALILQVRARTRLLVSFGDCALSANVPGMRNMLGGAEPVLRRGYLELADDSGVMPHAPGIVPELLPQVLPLHEVVPVDFYLPGCPPSAARIRAFLEPLLRGEAPLMEGAEMIRFG
;
A
#
# COMPACT_ATOMS: atom_id res chain seq x y z
N MET A 1 -13.91 13.31 -14.61
CA MET A 1 -12.52 12.86 -14.65
C MET A 1 -12.50 11.64 -15.56
N SER A 2 -11.75 11.68 -16.66
CA SER A 2 -11.68 10.59 -17.61
C SER A 2 -10.98 9.40 -16.96
N SER A 3 -11.59 8.22 -16.98
CA SER A 3 -10.99 6.99 -16.43
C SER A 3 -9.63 6.74 -17.10
N PRO A 4 -8.58 6.38 -16.35
CA PRO A 4 -7.27 6.08 -16.94
C PRO A 4 -7.41 4.91 -17.94
N SER A 5 -6.76 5.03 -19.10
CA SER A 5 -6.79 3.99 -20.12
C SER A 5 -6.01 2.76 -19.64
N VAL A 6 -6.73 1.67 -19.36
CA VAL A 6 -6.14 0.37 -19.04
C VAL A 6 -5.76 -0.33 -20.35
N SER A 7 -4.56 -0.05 -20.88
CA SER A 7 -4.01 -0.83 -21.99
C SER A 7 -3.07 -1.91 -21.44
N THR A 8 -3.47 -3.16 -21.54
CA THR A 8 -2.66 -4.35 -21.22
C THR A 8 -1.56 -4.50 -22.28
N THR A 9 -0.39 -3.91 -22.04
CA THR A 9 0.81 -4.26 -22.81
C THR A 9 1.42 -5.50 -22.18
N GLY A 10 1.50 -6.57 -22.97
CA GLY A 10 1.67 -7.94 -22.50
C GLY A 10 2.98 -8.20 -21.74
N SER A 11 2.83 -8.90 -20.62
CA SER A 11 3.87 -9.61 -19.88
C SER A 11 4.45 -10.78 -20.68
N ILE A 12 5.65 -11.20 -20.30
CA ILE A 12 6.51 -12.24 -20.90
C ILE A 12 5.79 -13.62 -21.00
N ASN A 13 4.69 -13.82 -20.27
CA ASN A 13 3.85 -15.02 -20.29
C ASN A 13 2.33 -14.73 -20.44
N GLY A 14 1.93 -13.50 -20.76
CA GLY A 14 0.51 -13.10 -20.86
C GLY A 14 -0.22 -12.86 -19.53
N LYS A 15 0.42 -13.12 -18.38
CA LYS A 15 -0.12 -12.83 -17.03
C LYS A 15 0.24 -11.41 -16.57
N LEU A 16 -0.70 -10.68 -15.98
CA LEU A 16 -0.44 -9.36 -15.41
C LEU A 16 0.56 -9.44 -14.24
N ARG A 17 1.58 -8.58 -14.23
CA ARG A 17 2.58 -8.52 -13.16
C ARG A 17 2.03 -7.71 -11.98
N LEU A 18 1.63 -8.40 -10.92
CA LEU A 18 1.07 -7.84 -9.71
C LEU A 18 2.15 -7.69 -8.63
N ALA A 19 2.17 -6.55 -7.98
CA ALA A 19 2.92 -6.33 -6.75
C ALA A 19 2.01 -5.83 -5.63
N THR A 20 2.40 -6.10 -4.39
CA THR A 20 1.80 -5.50 -3.19
C THR A 20 2.90 -4.96 -2.28
N VAL A 21 2.65 -3.86 -1.57
CA VAL A 21 3.67 -3.16 -0.76
C VAL A 21 3.08 -2.76 0.59
N TRP A 22 3.90 -2.86 1.64
CA TRP A 22 3.63 -2.30 2.98
C TRP A 22 4.46 -1.06 3.21
N LEU A 23 3.79 0.05 3.52
CA LEU A 23 4.39 1.23 4.11
C LEU A 23 3.97 1.34 5.59
N ALA A 24 3.55 2.52 6.05
CA ALA A 24 3.00 2.72 7.38
C ALA A 24 1.55 2.24 7.46
N GLY A 25 1.37 0.92 7.53
CA GLY A 25 0.09 0.23 7.65
C GLY A 25 0.07 -0.79 8.79
N CYS A 26 -1.04 -1.52 8.93
CA CYS A 26 -1.22 -2.54 9.95
C CYS A 26 -1.22 -3.98 9.40
N SER A 27 -0.93 -4.16 8.10
CA SER A 27 -1.11 -5.38 7.30
C SER A 27 -2.56 -5.82 7.08
N GLY A 28 -3.53 -5.10 7.63
CA GLY A 28 -4.94 -5.47 7.55
C GLY A 28 -5.48 -5.47 6.12
N CYS A 29 -4.99 -4.60 5.22
CA CYS A 29 -5.45 -4.60 3.83
C CYS A 29 -4.94 -5.86 3.11
N HIS A 30 -3.70 -6.28 3.39
CA HIS A 30 -3.18 -7.55 2.89
C HIS A 30 -3.91 -8.76 3.49
N MET A 31 -4.31 -8.72 4.77
CA MET A 31 -5.13 -9.80 5.31
C MET A 31 -6.48 -9.88 4.59
N SER A 32 -7.13 -8.75 4.31
CA SER A 32 -8.38 -8.78 3.54
C SER A 32 -8.17 -9.17 2.07
N PHE A 33 -6.98 -8.94 1.50
CA PHE A 33 -6.59 -9.54 0.23
C PHE A 33 -6.43 -11.07 0.34
N LEU A 34 -5.90 -11.58 1.45
CA LEU A 34 -5.83 -13.02 1.68
C LEU A 34 -7.19 -13.66 1.95
N ASP A 35 -8.16 -12.90 2.48
CA ASP A 35 -9.58 -13.29 2.62
C ASP A 35 -10.32 -13.41 1.26
N LEU A 36 -9.59 -13.34 0.13
CA LEU A 36 -10.11 -13.75 -1.18
C LEU A 36 -10.20 -15.28 -1.30
N ASP A 37 -9.66 -16.03 -0.33
CA ASP A 37 -9.80 -17.47 -0.16
C ASP A 37 -9.46 -18.25 -1.45
N GLU A 38 -10.37 -19.10 -1.95
CA GLU A 38 -10.12 -19.92 -3.13
C GLU A 38 -9.89 -19.10 -4.40
N TRP A 39 -10.39 -17.86 -4.45
CA TRP A 39 -10.20 -16.99 -5.60
C TRP A 39 -8.74 -16.57 -5.79
N LEU A 40 -7.89 -16.66 -4.75
CA LEU A 40 -6.45 -16.46 -4.89
C LEU A 40 -5.82 -17.48 -5.84
N ILE A 41 -6.36 -18.70 -5.91
CA ILE A 41 -5.89 -19.75 -6.81
C ILE A 41 -6.19 -19.34 -8.25
N GLU A 42 -7.40 -18.85 -8.52
CA GLU A 42 -7.78 -18.30 -9.83
C GLU A 42 -6.95 -17.06 -10.20
N LEU A 43 -6.65 -16.21 -9.21
CA LEU A 43 -5.82 -15.04 -9.39
C LEU A 43 -4.39 -15.42 -9.79
N ALA A 44 -3.83 -16.46 -9.19
CA ALA A 44 -2.49 -16.96 -9.51
C ALA A 44 -2.41 -17.54 -10.94
N ASP A 45 -3.51 -18.00 -11.51
CA ASP A 45 -3.57 -18.44 -12.91
C ASP A 45 -3.53 -17.27 -13.89
N CYS A 46 -3.99 -16.07 -13.50
CA CYS A 46 -4.10 -14.90 -14.36
C CYS A 46 -3.04 -13.81 -14.08
N MET A 47 -2.47 -13.77 -12.89
CA MET A 47 -1.50 -12.77 -12.45
C MET A 47 -0.22 -13.44 -11.93
N ASP A 48 0.89 -12.75 -12.17
CA ASP A 48 2.22 -13.11 -11.66
C ASP A 48 2.56 -12.21 -10.47
N MET A 49 2.67 -12.79 -9.28
CA MET A 49 3.02 -12.05 -8.05
C MET A 49 4.53 -11.81 -8.00
N VAL A 50 4.96 -10.64 -8.45
CA VAL A 50 6.39 -10.33 -8.64
C VAL A 50 7.05 -9.71 -7.41
N PHE A 51 6.25 -9.14 -6.51
CA PHE A 51 6.72 -8.57 -5.25
C PHE A 51 5.58 -8.48 -4.25
N SER A 52 5.77 -9.04 -3.06
CA SER A 52 4.82 -8.95 -1.94
C SER A 52 5.53 -9.26 -0.63
N PRO A 53 5.28 -8.51 0.45
CA PRO A 53 5.81 -8.81 1.79
C PRO A 53 5.42 -10.18 2.32
N VAL A 54 4.29 -10.76 1.86
CA VAL A 54 3.72 -12.00 2.40
C VAL A 54 3.64 -13.15 1.39
N ALA A 55 3.72 -12.85 0.10
CA ALA A 55 3.51 -13.83 -0.97
C ALA A 55 4.71 -14.02 -1.91
N SER A 56 5.83 -13.35 -1.67
CA SER A 56 7.04 -13.51 -2.49
C SER A 56 8.33 -13.41 -1.66
N ASP A 57 9.38 -14.09 -2.11
CA ASP A 57 10.71 -13.97 -1.50
C ASP A 57 11.53 -12.79 -2.05
N SER A 58 11.04 -12.09 -3.07
CA SER A 58 11.74 -10.96 -3.69
C SER A 58 12.00 -9.86 -2.67
N LYS A 59 13.26 -9.41 -2.59
CA LYS A 59 13.67 -8.32 -1.69
C LYS A 59 13.77 -6.98 -2.39
N GLU A 60 13.83 -6.98 -3.71
CA GLU A 60 13.93 -5.77 -4.52
C GLU A 60 12.66 -5.60 -5.36
N TYR A 61 12.13 -4.37 -5.37
CA TYR A 61 10.97 -4.06 -6.19
C TYR A 61 11.34 -4.13 -7.69
N PRO A 62 10.71 -5.02 -8.48
CA PRO A 62 11.13 -5.27 -9.87
C PRO A 62 10.76 -4.12 -10.81
N GLN A 63 11.29 -4.19 -12.03
CA GLN A 63 10.86 -3.33 -13.14
C GLN A 63 9.58 -3.88 -13.81
N ASP A 64 8.93 -3.02 -14.59
CA ASP A 64 7.80 -3.34 -15.46
C ASP A 64 6.65 -4.01 -14.70
N VAL A 65 6.22 -3.41 -13.59
CA VAL A 65 5.06 -3.88 -12.82
C VAL A 65 3.78 -3.30 -13.42
N ASP A 66 2.81 -4.16 -13.72
CA ASP A 66 1.54 -3.73 -14.30
C ASP A 66 0.62 -3.05 -13.28
N LEU A 67 0.54 -3.64 -12.09
CA LEU A 67 -0.35 -3.21 -11.02
C LEU A 67 0.35 -3.35 -9.68
N CYS A 68 0.33 -2.28 -8.87
CA CYS A 68 0.78 -2.33 -7.49
C CYS A 68 -0.33 -1.88 -6.52
N LEU A 69 -0.65 -2.74 -5.55
CA LEU A 69 -1.49 -2.38 -4.41
C LEU A 69 -0.59 -1.90 -3.26
N VAL A 70 -0.67 -0.62 -2.91
CA VAL A 70 0.19 -0.03 -1.86
C VAL A 70 -0.64 0.23 -0.62
N GLU A 71 -0.37 -0.55 0.43
CA GLU A 71 -0.98 -0.36 1.75
C GLU A 71 -0.12 0.57 2.62
N GLY A 72 -0.78 1.44 3.38
CA GLY A 72 -0.15 2.28 4.39
C GLY A 72 0.27 3.66 3.88
N GLY A 73 0.39 4.61 4.81
CA GLY A 73 0.89 5.96 4.51
C GLY A 73 2.42 6.01 4.47
N VAL A 74 2.99 7.17 4.22
CA VAL A 74 4.45 7.38 4.22
C VAL A 74 4.86 8.01 5.54
N ALA A 75 5.47 7.24 6.45
CA ALA A 75 5.79 7.70 7.81
C ALA A 75 7.28 7.85 8.11
N ASN A 76 8.17 7.23 7.32
CA ASN A 76 9.61 7.24 7.53
C ASN A 76 10.38 7.32 6.20
N SER A 77 11.69 7.51 6.31
CA SER A 77 12.62 7.63 5.17
C SER A 77 12.62 6.40 4.25
N ASP A 78 12.53 5.19 4.80
CA ASP A 78 12.46 3.96 4.00
C ASP A 78 11.14 3.85 3.22
N ASN A 79 10.01 4.21 3.83
CA ASN A 79 8.72 4.26 3.15
C ASN A 79 8.78 5.24 1.97
N LEU A 80 9.39 6.42 2.18
CA LEU A 80 9.54 7.44 1.16
C LEU A 80 10.41 6.94 0.00
N ALA A 81 11.56 6.32 0.30
CA ALA A 81 12.44 5.75 -0.73
C ALA A 81 11.72 4.65 -1.52
N LEU A 82 11.03 3.75 -0.83
CA LEU A 82 10.31 2.64 -1.44
C LEU A 82 9.17 3.12 -2.34
N ILE A 83 8.32 4.06 -1.90
CA ILE A 83 7.18 4.51 -2.72
C ILE A 83 7.63 5.24 -3.99
N LEU A 84 8.74 5.99 -3.93
CA LEU A 84 9.32 6.62 -5.11
C LEU A 84 9.82 5.57 -6.11
N GLN A 85 10.48 4.52 -5.62
CA GLN A 85 10.90 3.39 -6.46
C GLN A 85 9.69 2.65 -7.07
N VAL A 86 8.66 2.38 -6.26
CA VAL A 86 7.43 1.70 -6.69
C VAL A 86 6.76 2.50 -7.80
N ARG A 87 6.52 3.80 -7.61
CA ARG A 87 5.88 4.64 -8.62
C ARG A 87 6.66 4.66 -9.94
N ALA A 88 7.99 4.71 -9.88
CA ALA A 88 8.83 4.78 -11.08
C ALA A 88 8.82 3.48 -11.91
N ARG A 89 8.49 2.34 -11.29
CA ARG A 89 8.57 1.00 -11.91
C ARG A 89 7.20 0.37 -12.17
N THR A 90 6.14 1.12 -11.87
CA THR A 90 4.75 0.62 -11.90
C THR A 90 3.89 1.43 -12.83
N ARG A 91 3.12 0.71 -13.66
CA ARG A 91 2.14 1.31 -14.58
C ARG A 91 0.90 1.80 -13.83
N LEU A 92 0.21 0.93 -13.09
CA LEU A 92 -0.96 1.29 -12.27
C LEU A 92 -0.66 1.17 -10.78
N LEU A 93 -0.72 2.29 -10.06
CA LEU A 93 -0.53 2.35 -8.61
C LEU A 93 -1.87 2.62 -7.92
N VAL A 94 -2.21 1.74 -6.99
CA VAL A 94 -3.45 1.82 -6.22
C VAL A 94 -3.14 2.16 -4.78
N SER A 95 -3.80 3.20 -4.28
CA SER A 95 -3.85 3.48 -2.86
C SER A 95 -4.78 2.47 -2.20
N PHE A 96 -4.22 1.53 -1.45
CA PHE A 96 -4.91 0.36 -0.92
C PHE A 96 -5.19 0.53 0.58
N GLY A 97 -6.43 0.94 0.88
CA GLY A 97 -6.94 1.14 2.24
C GLY A 97 -6.67 2.52 2.84
N ASP A 98 -7.42 2.85 3.90
CA ASP A 98 -7.56 4.23 4.38
C ASP A 98 -6.24 4.84 4.86
N CYS A 99 -5.29 4.04 5.37
CA CYS A 99 -3.95 4.51 5.70
C CYS A 99 -3.21 5.07 4.48
N ALA A 100 -3.33 4.41 3.32
CA ALA A 100 -2.71 4.88 2.07
C ALA A 100 -3.45 6.09 1.48
N LEU A 101 -4.76 6.18 1.71
CA LEU A 101 -5.62 7.25 1.19
C LEU A 101 -5.47 8.55 1.97
N SER A 102 -5.42 8.49 3.31
CA SER A 102 -5.54 9.67 4.18
C SER A 102 -4.60 9.66 5.38
N ALA A 103 -3.59 8.78 5.40
CA ALA A 103 -2.73 8.48 6.56
C ALA A 103 -3.44 7.85 7.78
N ASN A 104 -4.76 8.04 7.92
CA ASN A 104 -5.66 7.45 8.91
C ASN A 104 -5.04 7.36 10.33
N VAL A 105 -5.09 6.17 10.97
CA VAL A 105 -4.63 5.96 12.35
C VAL A 105 -3.15 6.35 12.54
N PRO A 106 -2.19 5.91 11.70
CA PRO A 106 -0.82 6.42 11.77
C PRO A 106 -0.70 7.94 11.71
N GLY A 107 -1.57 8.60 10.93
CA GLY A 107 -1.63 10.05 10.78
C GLY A 107 -2.04 10.82 12.03
N MET A 108 -2.64 10.18 13.03
CA MET A 108 -3.07 10.86 14.28
C MET A 108 -1.90 11.54 15.01
N ARG A 109 -0.67 11.03 14.88
CA ARG A 109 0.52 11.68 15.47
C ARG A 109 0.81 13.06 14.89
N ASN A 110 0.32 13.37 13.69
CA ASN A 110 0.52 14.67 13.06
C ASN A 110 -0.11 15.79 13.90
N MET A 111 -1.22 15.52 14.58
CA MET A 111 -1.91 16.47 15.47
C MET A 111 -1.14 16.76 16.76
N LEU A 112 -0.17 15.90 17.12
CA LEU A 112 0.65 16.05 18.33
C LEU A 112 1.89 16.91 18.09
N GLY A 113 2.13 17.38 16.86
CA GLY A 113 3.35 18.11 16.49
C GLY A 113 4.45 17.23 15.91
N GLY A 114 4.14 16.00 15.49
CA GLY A 114 5.01 15.16 14.68
C GLY A 114 5.52 13.90 15.40
N ALA A 115 6.76 13.51 15.11
CA ALA A 115 7.34 12.24 15.55
C ALA A 115 7.78 12.21 17.02
N GLU A 116 8.30 13.32 17.54
CA GLU A 116 8.89 13.36 18.88
C GLU A 116 7.94 12.90 19.98
N PRO A 117 6.67 13.35 20.04
CA PRO A 117 5.81 13.05 21.19
C PRO A 117 5.52 11.56 21.32
N VAL A 118 5.33 10.87 20.19
CA VAL A 118 5.09 9.43 20.18
C VAL A 118 6.35 8.63 20.48
N LEU A 119 7.52 9.08 20.01
CA LEU A 119 8.79 8.44 20.31
C LEU A 119 9.15 8.59 21.79
N ARG A 120 9.04 9.81 22.34
CA ARG A 120 9.29 10.08 23.76
C ARG A 120 8.34 9.28 24.64
N ARG A 121 7.06 9.21 24.27
CA ARG A 121 6.08 8.41 25.00
C ARG A 121 6.47 6.93 25.04
N GLY A 122 6.80 6.34 23.89
CA GLY A 122 7.09 4.91 23.78
C GLY A 122 8.45 4.49 24.33
N TYR A 123 9.48 5.30 24.10
CA TYR A 123 10.87 4.91 24.36
C TYR A 123 11.50 5.56 25.58
N LEU A 124 10.91 6.62 26.15
CA LEU A 124 11.43 7.28 27.35
C LEU A 124 10.46 7.17 28.53
N GLU A 125 9.20 7.61 28.36
CA GLU A 125 8.24 7.70 29.47
C GLU A 125 7.68 6.33 29.91
N LEU A 126 7.50 5.41 28.96
CA LEU A 126 6.96 4.07 29.19
C LEU A 126 8.02 2.97 29.16
N ALA A 127 9.31 3.35 29.12
CA ALA A 127 10.38 2.38 29.14
C ALA A 127 10.56 1.81 30.56
N ASP A 128 10.64 0.48 30.66
CA ASP A 128 10.76 -0.21 31.96
C ASP A 128 12.13 0.02 32.62
N ASP A 129 13.24 -0.15 31.87
CA ASP A 129 14.59 -0.22 32.47
C ASP A 129 15.62 0.76 31.87
N SER A 130 15.48 1.21 30.62
CA SER A 130 16.60 1.82 29.88
C SER A 130 16.18 2.87 28.85
N GLY A 131 15.28 3.78 29.23
CA GLY A 131 14.71 4.77 28.32
C GLY A 131 15.76 5.54 27.52
N VAL A 132 15.88 5.20 26.24
CA VAL A 132 16.81 5.79 25.27
C VAL A 132 16.06 5.96 23.95
N MET A 133 16.24 7.11 23.31
CA MET A 133 15.66 7.31 21.98
C MET A 133 16.29 6.36 20.96
N PRO A 134 15.48 5.69 20.12
CA PRO A 134 16.01 4.81 19.10
C PRO A 134 16.79 5.64 18.07
N HIS A 135 18.09 5.39 17.96
CA HIS A 135 18.94 6.04 16.98
C HIS A 135 20.03 5.08 16.52
N ALA A 136 19.82 4.47 15.36
CA ALA A 136 20.76 3.59 14.69
C ALA A 136 20.73 3.88 13.17
N PRO A 137 21.49 4.88 12.71
CA PRO A 137 21.49 5.32 11.32
C PRO A 137 21.74 4.16 10.34
N GLY A 138 20.92 4.07 9.29
CA GLY A 138 20.99 3.00 8.29
C GLY A 138 20.40 1.64 8.73
N ILE A 139 19.93 1.52 9.97
CA ILE A 139 19.26 0.32 10.49
C ILE A 139 17.81 0.65 10.84
N VAL A 140 17.60 1.74 11.58
CA VAL A 140 16.27 2.23 11.95
C VAL A 140 16.00 3.50 11.14
N PRO A 141 14.98 3.51 10.26
CA PRO A 141 14.69 4.68 9.46
C PRO A 141 14.13 5.81 10.32
N GLU A 142 14.61 7.02 10.04
CA GLU A 142 14.07 8.22 10.68
C GLU A 142 12.61 8.43 10.27
N LEU A 143 11.77 8.73 11.25
CA LEU A 143 10.38 9.10 11.01
C LEU A 143 10.33 10.49 10.35
N LEU A 144 9.48 10.61 9.34
CA LEU A 144 9.16 11.90 8.74
C LEU A 144 8.43 12.81 9.77
N PRO A 145 8.49 14.14 9.59
CA PRO A 145 7.77 15.08 10.45
C PRO A 145 6.27 14.80 10.53
N GLN A 146 5.68 14.33 9.43
CA GLN A 146 4.28 13.95 9.33
C GLN A 146 4.16 12.62 8.59
N VAL A 147 3.11 11.85 8.89
CA VAL A 147 2.67 10.75 8.01
C VAL A 147 1.87 11.36 6.87
N LEU A 148 2.24 11.03 5.64
CA LEU A 148 1.59 11.53 4.44
C LEU A 148 0.76 10.45 3.76
N PRO A 149 -0.40 10.78 3.17
CA PRO A 149 -1.09 9.89 2.26
C PRO A 149 -0.29 9.72 0.96
N LEU A 150 -0.51 8.63 0.22
CA LEU A 150 0.29 8.33 -0.97
C LEU A 150 0.21 9.41 -2.05
N HIS A 151 -0.98 9.98 -2.26
CA HIS A 151 -1.23 10.95 -3.33
C HIS A 151 -0.56 12.30 -3.11
N GLU A 152 -0.08 12.58 -1.89
CA GLU A 152 0.76 13.75 -1.61
C GLU A 152 2.24 13.51 -1.96
N VAL A 153 2.67 12.25 -2.11
CA VAL A 153 4.06 11.87 -2.37
C VAL A 153 4.27 11.47 -3.83
N VAL A 154 3.33 10.71 -4.40
CA VAL A 154 3.39 10.22 -5.79
C VAL A 154 2.02 10.24 -6.45
N PRO A 155 1.92 10.35 -7.80
CA PRO A 155 0.66 10.18 -8.51
C PRO A 155 0.06 8.78 -8.28
N VAL A 156 -1.23 8.74 -7.94
CA VAL A 156 -2.02 7.53 -7.70
C VAL A 156 -3.08 7.40 -8.79
N ASP A 157 -3.25 6.20 -9.34
CA ASP A 157 -4.18 5.92 -10.44
C ASP A 157 -5.58 5.55 -9.93
N PHE A 158 -5.67 4.78 -8.85
CA PHE A 158 -6.92 4.37 -8.22
C PHE A 158 -6.85 4.42 -6.69
N TYR A 159 -8.01 4.60 -6.06
CA TYR A 159 -8.15 4.63 -4.60
C TYR A 159 -9.13 3.54 -4.18
N LEU A 160 -8.69 2.63 -3.31
CA LEU A 160 -9.50 1.52 -2.81
C LEU A 160 -9.74 1.71 -1.30
N PRO A 161 -10.82 2.42 -0.90
CA PRO A 161 -11.07 2.80 0.49
C PRO A 161 -11.52 1.62 1.38
N GLY A 162 -11.25 1.78 2.69
CA GLY A 162 -11.57 0.87 3.80
C GLY A 162 -10.36 0.59 4.71
N CYS A 163 -10.57 0.29 5.99
CA CYS A 163 -9.54 -0.06 6.97
C CYS A 163 -9.82 -1.42 7.64
N PRO A 164 -9.80 -2.56 6.90
CA PRO A 164 -9.37 -2.68 5.51
C PRO A 164 -10.53 -2.64 4.49
N PRO A 165 -10.25 -2.44 3.18
CA PRO A 165 -11.22 -2.69 2.13
C PRO A 165 -11.65 -4.16 2.17
N SER A 166 -12.94 -4.47 2.00
CA SER A 166 -13.41 -5.86 2.07
C SER A 166 -12.90 -6.71 0.89
N ALA A 167 -12.73 -8.01 1.11
CA ALA A 167 -12.37 -8.97 0.06
C ALA A 167 -13.27 -8.85 -1.18
N ALA A 168 -14.58 -8.71 -0.99
CA ALA A 168 -15.53 -8.50 -2.10
C ALA A 168 -15.23 -7.23 -2.92
N ARG A 169 -14.82 -6.14 -2.27
CA ARG A 169 -14.43 -4.89 -2.95
C ARG A 169 -13.10 -5.04 -3.67
N ILE A 170 -12.13 -5.71 -3.04
CA ILE A 170 -10.84 -6.01 -3.66
C ILE A 170 -11.04 -6.84 -4.93
N ARG A 171 -11.87 -7.88 -4.86
CA ARG A 171 -12.23 -8.71 -6.01
C ARG A 171 -12.91 -7.89 -7.11
N ALA A 172 -13.92 -7.09 -6.76
CA ALA A 172 -14.63 -6.23 -7.71
C ALA A 172 -13.71 -5.19 -8.39
N PHE A 173 -12.65 -4.77 -7.71
CA PHE A 173 -11.61 -3.91 -8.28
C PHE A 173 -10.69 -4.66 -9.25
N LEU A 174 -10.26 -5.89 -8.91
CA LEU A 174 -9.31 -6.66 -9.71
C LEU A 174 -9.94 -7.31 -10.95
N GLU A 175 -11.18 -7.81 -10.85
CA GLU A 175 -11.84 -8.54 -11.94
C GLU A 175 -11.89 -7.80 -13.29
N PRO A 176 -12.26 -6.49 -13.36
CA PRO A 176 -12.21 -5.73 -14.61
C PRO A 176 -10.80 -5.63 -15.18
N LEU A 177 -9.78 -5.46 -14.32
CA LEU A 177 -8.39 -5.35 -14.76
C LEU A 177 -7.89 -6.64 -15.43
N LEU A 178 -8.36 -7.81 -14.97
CA LEU A 178 -8.07 -9.10 -15.60
C LEU A 178 -8.64 -9.20 -17.03
N ARG A 179 -9.71 -8.47 -17.34
CA ARG A 179 -10.31 -8.38 -18.68
C ARG A 179 -9.75 -7.24 -19.53
N GLY A 180 -8.80 -6.46 -19.00
CA GLY A 180 -8.29 -5.25 -19.65
C GLY A 180 -9.27 -4.06 -19.59
N GLU A 181 -10.24 -4.11 -18.68
CA GLU A 181 -11.23 -3.05 -18.46
C GLU A 181 -10.80 -2.17 -17.27
N ALA A 182 -11.20 -0.90 -17.28
CA ALA A 182 -11.02 -0.03 -16.12
C ALA A 182 -12.06 -0.36 -15.04
N PRO A 183 -11.66 -0.51 -13.76
CA PRO A 183 -12.61 -0.74 -12.68
C PRO A 183 -13.49 0.50 -12.47
N LEU A 184 -14.79 0.26 -12.24
CA LEU A 184 -15.76 1.30 -11.92
C LEU A 184 -15.68 1.62 -10.42
N MET A 185 -15.13 2.78 -10.07
CA MET A 185 -14.98 3.23 -8.68
C MET A 185 -16.13 4.13 -8.24
N GLU A 186 -17.36 3.62 -8.33
CA GLU A 186 -18.59 4.37 -8.07
C GLU A 186 -19.53 3.61 -7.12
N GLY A 187 -20.40 4.36 -6.43
CA GLY A 187 -21.41 3.80 -5.51
C GLY A 187 -20.89 3.48 -4.11
N ALA A 188 -21.82 3.27 -3.18
CA ALA A 188 -21.53 3.08 -1.75
C ALA A 188 -20.73 1.80 -1.46
N GLU A 189 -20.86 0.76 -2.28
CA GLU A 189 -20.12 -0.49 -2.11
C GLU A 189 -18.63 -0.34 -2.41
N MET A 190 -18.26 0.52 -3.38
CA MET A 190 -16.88 0.80 -3.76
C MET A 190 -16.27 1.99 -2.99
N ILE A 191 -17.10 2.92 -2.53
CA ILE A 191 -16.68 4.13 -1.80
C ILE A 191 -17.17 4.05 -0.35
N ARG A 192 -16.48 3.23 0.45
CA ARG A 192 -16.74 3.12 1.89
C ARG A 192 -15.44 3.18 2.67
N PHE A 193 -15.35 4.21 3.49
CA PHE A 193 -14.34 4.36 4.54
C PHE A 193 -14.82 3.63 5.79
N GLY A 194 -13.90 3.24 6.67
CA GLY A 194 -14.24 2.60 7.94
C GLY A 194 -13.02 2.01 8.59
#